data_AF-A0A7S1RML5-F1
#
_entry.id   AF-A0A7S1RML5-F1
#
_cell.length_a   1.000
_cell.length_b   1.000
_cell.length_c   1.000
_cell.angle_alpha   90.00
_cell.angle_beta   90.00
_cell.angle_gamma   90.00
#
_symmetry.space_group_name_H-M   'P 1'
#
loop_
_entity.id
_entity.type
_entity.pdbx_description
1 polymer ?
#
loop_
_entity_poly.entity_id
_entity_poly.type
_entity_poly.pdbx_seq_one_letter_code
_entity_poly.pdbx_strand_id
1 'polypeptide(L)'
;VAVGPSSALASSASMEGWVQIVSGDIPYPNSESLYAGVPETSCRFEDCGGGAGLYGIAVDDKASSIGSREEMLSAQQADGFVWVSLCQVLLLFSLRPPCDTASAPWAVVDARRLAIMTVDASESVIKLVGHSLQDAERDSNDDFDQGSAQEHSPVAVVVLLPDGQWLSTRLPKLELKFPSAEEMNEWVAKLIRGPLSCKTHAL
;
A
#
# COMPACT_ATOMS: atom_id res chain seq x y z
N VAL A 1 -23.08 -16.01 2.24
CA VAL A 1 -22.02 -14.99 2.38
C VAL A 1 -20.74 -15.74 2.68
N ALA A 2 -19.86 -15.91 1.69
CA ALA A 2 -18.59 -16.61 1.91
C ALA A 2 -17.67 -15.68 2.71
N VAL A 3 -17.28 -16.12 3.90
CA VAL A 3 -16.27 -15.42 4.71
C VAL A 3 -14.94 -15.72 4.05
N GLY A 4 -14.40 -14.74 3.33
CA GLY A 4 -13.07 -14.85 2.75
C GLY A 4 -12.01 -14.98 3.86
N PRO A 5 -10.86 -15.63 3.59
CA PRO A 5 -9.73 -15.65 4.51
C PRO A 5 -9.40 -14.24 5.02
N SER A 6 -9.47 -14.06 6.32
CA SER A 6 -9.17 -12.80 6.99
C SER A 6 -7.66 -12.62 7.03
N SER A 7 -7.17 -11.59 6.35
CA SER A 7 -5.77 -11.17 6.43
C SER A 7 -5.37 -10.88 7.89
N ALA A 8 -4.14 -11.17 8.28
CA ALA A 8 -3.62 -10.78 9.60
C ALA A 8 -3.75 -9.25 9.82
N LEU A 9 -3.57 -8.48 8.74
CA LEU A 9 -3.77 -7.03 8.75
C LEU A 9 -5.24 -6.63 8.77
N ALA A 10 -6.18 -7.47 8.32
CA ALA A 10 -7.60 -7.11 8.25
C ALA A 10 -8.20 -6.77 9.63
N SER A 11 -7.64 -7.32 10.71
CA SER A 11 -8.03 -6.97 12.08
C SER A 11 -7.63 -5.54 12.50
N SER A 12 -6.61 -4.98 11.84
CA SER A 12 -5.95 -3.72 12.22
C SER A 12 -6.04 -2.64 11.12
N ALA A 13 -6.34 -3.04 9.89
CA ALA A 13 -6.49 -2.16 8.75
C ALA A 13 -7.86 -1.45 8.82
N SER A 14 -7.81 -0.12 8.77
CA SER A 14 -9.00 0.72 8.75
C SER A 14 -9.65 0.84 7.37
N MET A 15 -8.87 0.49 6.34
CA MET A 15 -9.23 0.46 4.93
C MET A 15 -8.22 -0.38 4.14
N GLU A 16 -8.69 -1.11 3.14
CA GLU A 16 -7.85 -1.86 2.21
C GLU A 16 -8.47 -1.82 0.81
N GLY A 17 -7.65 -1.88 -0.24
CA GLY A 17 -8.14 -1.84 -1.62
C GLY A 17 -7.03 -1.95 -2.65
N TRP A 18 -7.42 -2.19 -3.91
CA TRP A 18 -6.50 -2.18 -5.04
C TRP A 18 -6.31 -0.75 -5.53
N VAL A 19 -5.06 -0.36 -5.74
CA VAL A 19 -4.72 0.95 -6.32
C VAL A 19 -3.62 0.80 -7.35
N GLN A 20 -3.61 1.66 -8.36
CA GLN A 20 -2.52 1.77 -9.31
C GLN A 20 -1.64 2.96 -8.90
N ILE A 21 -0.32 2.77 -8.84
CA ILE A 21 0.62 3.86 -8.58
C ILE A 21 0.92 4.54 -9.91
N VAL A 22 0.44 5.78 -10.08
CA VAL A 22 0.55 6.53 -11.34
C VAL A 22 1.87 7.31 -11.43
N SER A 23 2.38 7.76 -10.29
CA SER A 23 3.59 8.58 -10.23
C SER A 23 4.45 8.19 -9.05
N GLY A 24 5.76 8.06 -9.34
CA GLY A 24 6.76 7.59 -8.41
C GLY A 24 6.96 6.10 -8.58
N ASP A 25 8.08 5.73 -9.19
CA ASP A 25 8.53 4.34 -9.19
C ASP A 25 8.97 4.02 -7.76
N ILE A 26 8.05 3.50 -6.93
CA ILE A 26 8.46 2.90 -5.67
C ILE A 26 9.37 1.73 -6.08
N PRO A 27 10.66 1.75 -5.69
CA PRO A 27 11.62 0.79 -6.20
C PRO A 27 11.19 -0.60 -5.76
N TYR A 28 10.72 -1.36 -6.73
CA TYR A 28 10.27 -2.71 -6.49
C TYR A 28 11.48 -3.59 -6.15
N PRO A 29 11.42 -4.45 -5.12
CA PRO A 29 12.44 -5.45 -4.88
C PRO A 29 12.35 -6.52 -5.98
N ASN A 30 12.75 -6.16 -7.19
CA ASN A 30 12.83 -7.11 -8.29
C ASN A 30 13.92 -8.12 -7.95
N SER A 31 13.55 -9.41 -7.97
CA SER A 31 14.45 -10.51 -7.65
C SER A 31 15.74 -10.44 -8.47
N GLU A 32 15.66 -10.07 -9.74
CA GLU A 32 16.81 -10.18 -10.65
C GLU A 32 17.97 -9.21 -10.38
N SER A 33 17.74 -8.05 -9.77
CA SER A 33 18.82 -7.06 -9.54
C SER A 33 19.45 -7.13 -8.15
N LEU A 34 18.79 -7.74 -7.16
CA LEU A 34 19.29 -7.84 -5.79
C LEU A 34 20.01 -9.16 -5.50
N TYR A 35 19.81 -10.20 -6.31
CA TYR A 35 20.49 -11.50 -6.15
C TYR A 35 21.84 -11.61 -6.87
N ALA A 36 22.37 -10.54 -7.48
CA ALA A 36 23.67 -10.59 -8.16
C ALA A 36 24.89 -10.76 -7.22
N GLY A 37 24.71 -10.92 -5.90
CA GLY A 37 25.84 -11.07 -4.97
C GLY A 37 25.57 -11.62 -3.58
N VAL A 38 24.36 -12.09 -3.26
CA VAL A 38 24.04 -12.62 -1.93
C VAL A 38 23.93 -14.15 -1.99
N PRO A 39 24.76 -14.92 -1.27
CA PRO A 39 24.68 -16.39 -1.29
C PRO A 39 23.34 -16.87 -0.71
N GLU A 40 22.67 -17.78 -1.43
CA GLU A 40 21.34 -18.38 -1.17
C GLU A 40 21.17 -19.15 0.16
N THR A 41 21.87 -18.79 1.23
CA THR A 41 22.01 -19.65 2.42
C THR A 41 21.21 -19.24 3.65
N SER A 42 20.33 -18.24 3.58
CA SER A 42 19.55 -17.86 4.77
C SER A 42 18.09 -17.61 4.43
N CYS A 43 17.20 -18.23 5.21
CA CYS A 43 15.73 -18.21 5.11
C CYS A 43 15.10 -19.22 4.13
N ARG A 44 15.40 -20.51 4.29
CA ARG A 44 14.35 -21.53 4.13
C ARG A 44 13.41 -21.37 5.32
N PHE A 45 12.25 -20.76 5.12
CA PHE A 45 11.12 -21.06 5.99
C PHE A 45 10.78 -22.52 5.73
N GLU A 46 11.00 -23.37 6.73
CA GLU A 46 10.51 -24.74 6.70
C GLU A 46 9.03 -24.65 6.34
N ASP A 47 8.66 -25.30 5.24
CA ASP A 47 7.26 -25.55 4.92
C ASP A 47 6.57 -25.91 6.22
N CYS A 48 5.58 -25.12 6.63
CA CYS A 48 4.62 -25.52 7.64
C CYS A 48 3.81 -26.69 7.06
N GLY A 49 4.42 -27.85 6.85
CA GLY A 49 4.31 -28.97 7.80
C GLY A 49 2.90 -29.38 8.18
N GLY A 50 1.89 -29.09 7.34
CA GLY A 50 0.53 -29.60 7.43
C GLY A 50 0.39 -30.91 6.68
N GLY A 51 1.26 -31.88 6.99
CA GLY A 51 1.12 -33.25 6.48
C GLY A 51 0.01 -34.00 7.23
N ALA A 52 -1.11 -34.21 6.55
CA ALA A 52 -1.97 -35.40 6.63
C ALA A 52 -3.11 -35.17 5.61
N GLY A 53 -3.05 -35.72 4.40
CA GLY A 53 -3.23 -37.13 4.18
C GLY A 53 -4.69 -37.40 3.82
N LEU A 54 -4.88 -38.05 2.67
CA LEU A 54 -5.97 -38.98 2.34
C LEU A 54 -7.09 -38.52 1.36
N TYR A 55 -7.05 -39.23 0.23
CA TYR A 55 -8.08 -39.54 -0.77
C TYR A 55 -8.58 -38.44 -1.70
N GLY A 56 -8.11 -38.55 -2.95
CA GLY A 56 -8.82 -38.05 -4.11
C GLY A 56 -10.24 -38.61 -4.16
N ILE A 57 -11.18 -37.70 -4.33
CA ILE A 57 -12.46 -37.96 -4.95
C ILE A 57 -12.47 -37.05 -6.17
N ALA A 58 -12.24 -37.64 -7.34
CA ALA A 58 -12.54 -36.98 -8.60
C ALA A 58 -14.06 -36.93 -8.73
N VAL A 59 -14.66 -35.82 -8.29
CA VAL A 59 -16.03 -35.48 -8.65
C VAL A 59 -15.95 -34.74 -9.97
N ASP A 60 -16.38 -35.43 -11.02
CA ASP A 60 -16.58 -34.86 -12.35
C ASP A 60 -17.80 -33.93 -12.30
N ASP A 61 -17.59 -32.72 -11.75
CA ASP A 61 -18.62 -31.68 -11.68
C ASP A 61 -18.48 -30.74 -12.87
N LYS A 62 -19.24 -31.09 -13.90
CA LYS A 62 -19.47 -30.29 -15.11
C LYS A 62 -20.37 -29.09 -14.76
N ALA A 63 -19.86 -28.16 -13.96
CA ALA A 63 -20.56 -26.96 -13.55
C ALA A 63 -19.80 -25.70 -14.00
N SER A 64 -20.38 -25.02 -14.98
CA SER A 64 -20.34 -23.57 -15.20
C SER A 64 -19.01 -22.86 -14.90
N SER A 65 -18.28 -22.55 -15.97
CA SER A 65 -17.22 -21.54 -16.10
C SER A 65 -17.54 -20.23 -15.36
N ILE A 66 -17.30 -20.21 -14.05
CA ILE A 66 -17.02 -19.00 -13.28
C ILE A 66 -15.56 -18.70 -13.61
N GLY A 67 -15.33 -17.63 -14.37
CA GLY A 67 -13.97 -17.17 -14.69
C GLY A 67 -13.13 -17.16 -13.42
N SER A 68 -12.02 -17.90 -13.44
CA SER A 68 -11.23 -18.17 -12.25
C SER A 68 -10.78 -16.82 -11.67
N ARG A 69 -11.00 -16.61 -10.37
CA ARG A 69 -10.55 -15.40 -9.64
C ARG A 69 -9.05 -15.15 -9.84
N GLU A 70 -8.29 -16.19 -10.17
CA GLU A 70 -6.86 -16.15 -10.48
C GLU A 70 -6.53 -15.47 -11.82
N GLU A 71 -7.41 -15.57 -12.83
CA GLU A 71 -7.20 -14.87 -14.12
C GLU A 71 -7.35 -13.36 -13.97
N MET A 72 -8.29 -12.89 -13.12
CA MET A 72 -8.41 -11.46 -12.78
C MET A 72 -7.19 -10.94 -12.02
N LEU A 73 -6.64 -11.72 -11.10
CA LEU A 73 -5.43 -11.33 -10.34
C LEU A 73 -4.21 -11.22 -11.26
N SER A 74 -4.11 -12.10 -12.25
CA SER A 74 -3.00 -12.11 -13.21
C SER A 74 -3.07 -10.91 -14.16
N ALA A 75 -4.27 -10.53 -14.61
CA ALA A 75 -4.47 -9.34 -15.43
C ALA A 75 -4.17 -8.04 -14.66
N GLN A 76 -4.54 -7.96 -13.38
CA GLN A 76 -4.28 -6.78 -12.54
C GLN A 76 -2.79 -6.55 -12.26
N GLN A 77 -1.98 -7.62 -12.20
CA GLN A 77 -0.52 -7.49 -12.01
C GLN A 77 0.19 -6.89 -13.24
N ALA A 78 -0.37 -7.02 -14.44
CA ALA A 78 0.22 -6.45 -15.65
C ALA A 78 0.14 -4.92 -15.70
N ASP A 79 -0.84 -4.33 -15.00
CA ASP A 79 -1.18 -2.90 -15.09
C ASP A 79 -0.59 -2.06 -13.94
N GLY A 80 0.27 -2.64 -13.10
CA GLY A 80 0.89 -1.91 -11.99
C GLY A 80 -0.06 -1.65 -10.82
N PHE A 81 -1.11 -2.46 -10.67
CA PHE A 81 -1.95 -2.44 -9.47
C PHE A 81 -1.22 -3.09 -8.31
N VAL A 82 -1.35 -2.46 -7.14
CA VAL A 82 -0.85 -2.93 -5.86
C VAL A 82 -1.98 -2.93 -4.85
N TRP A 83 -1.92 -3.85 -3.92
CA TRP A 83 -2.80 -3.87 -2.77
C TRP A 83 -2.31 -2.87 -1.74
N VAL A 84 -3.19 -2.00 -1.26
CA VAL A 84 -2.85 -1.01 -0.23
C VAL A 84 -3.73 -1.19 0.97
N SER A 85 -3.11 -1.22 2.15
CA SER A 85 -3.78 -1.30 3.45
C SER A 85 -3.39 -0.08 4.30
N LEU A 86 -4.39 0.62 4.85
CA LEU A 86 -4.20 1.69 5.82
C LEU A 86 -4.32 1.13 7.24
N CYS A 87 -3.18 0.83 7.86
CA CYS A 87 -3.08 0.30 9.21
C CYS A 87 -2.66 1.41 10.19
N GLN A 88 -3.63 1.95 10.93
CA GLN A 88 -3.45 3.11 11.80
C GLN A 88 -2.86 4.32 11.06
N VAL A 89 -1.55 4.53 11.18
CA VAL A 89 -0.78 5.64 10.59
C VAL A 89 0.12 5.20 9.45
N LEU A 90 0.10 3.92 9.08
CA LEU A 90 0.95 3.35 8.04
C LEU A 90 0.12 2.98 6.81
N LEU A 91 0.57 3.43 5.65
CA LEU A 91 0.14 2.91 4.35
C LEU A 91 1.10 1.80 3.94
N LEU A 92 0.56 0.59 3.83
CA LEU A 92 1.30 -0.62 3.48
C LEU A 92 0.98 -1.00 2.04
N PHE A 93 2.01 -1.24 1.24
CA PHE A 93 1.89 -1.64 -0.16
C PHE A 93 2.32 -3.10 -0.31
N SER A 94 1.44 -3.90 -0.91
CA SER A 94 1.63 -5.33 -1.14
C SER A 94 1.32 -5.65 -2.61
N LEU A 95 1.88 -6.72 -3.14
CA LEU A 95 1.59 -7.16 -4.51
C LEU A 95 0.33 -8.00 -4.64
N ARG A 96 -0.06 -8.61 -3.53
CA ARG A 96 -1.22 -9.46 -3.44
C ARG A 96 -2.00 -9.07 -2.18
N PRO A 97 -3.30 -9.39 -2.15
CA PRO A 97 -4.07 -9.25 -0.93
C PRO A 97 -3.50 -10.19 0.15
N PRO A 98 -3.46 -9.76 1.41
CA PRO A 98 -2.84 -10.52 2.50
C PRO A 98 -3.58 -11.80 2.93
N CYS A 99 -4.59 -12.24 2.17
CA CYS A 99 -5.16 -13.58 2.30
C CYS A 99 -4.22 -14.69 1.77
N ASP A 100 -3.25 -14.33 0.94
CA ASP A 100 -2.17 -15.21 0.54
C ASP A 100 -1.05 -15.05 1.59
N THR A 101 -0.77 -16.10 2.36
CA THR A 101 0.27 -16.10 3.40
C THR A 101 1.67 -15.74 2.86
N ALA A 102 1.82 -15.72 1.53
CA ALA A 102 3.06 -15.47 0.85
C ALA A 102 3.41 -13.98 0.62
N SER A 103 2.50 -13.02 0.79
CA SER A 103 2.82 -11.61 0.47
C SER A 103 2.83 -10.69 1.70
N ALA A 104 4.02 -10.52 2.26
CA ALA A 104 4.29 -9.41 3.16
C ALA A 104 4.24 -8.07 2.37
N PRO A 105 3.90 -6.95 3.03
CA PRO A 105 4.05 -5.64 2.41
C PRO A 105 5.53 -5.39 2.07
N TRP A 106 5.77 -4.88 0.87
CA TRP A 106 7.12 -4.60 0.36
C TRP A 106 7.47 -3.11 0.48
N ALA A 107 6.49 -2.23 0.68
CA ALA A 107 6.73 -0.83 0.96
C ALA A 107 5.79 -0.27 2.02
N VAL A 108 6.29 0.72 2.76
CA VAL A 108 5.60 1.38 3.87
C VAL A 108 5.78 2.90 3.76
N VAL A 109 4.69 3.63 4.01
CA VAL A 109 4.68 5.09 4.09
C VAL A 109 3.99 5.54 5.37
N ASP A 110 4.57 6.50 6.09
CA ASP A 110 3.94 7.11 7.27
C ASP A 110 2.89 8.15 6.82
N ALA A 111 1.62 7.79 6.94
CA ALA A 111 0.50 8.61 6.52
C ALA A 111 0.40 9.93 7.30
N ARG A 112 0.93 10.03 8.53
CA ARG A 112 0.95 11.30 9.30
C ARG A 112 1.83 12.35 8.66
N ARG A 113 2.79 11.93 7.82
CA ARG A 113 3.72 12.80 7.11
C ARG A 113 3.25 13.08 5.69
N LEU A 114 2.02 12.73 5.35
CA LEU A 114 1.43 13.00 4.05
C LEU A 114 0.46 14.18 4.15
N ALA A 115 0.18 14.79 3.01
CA ALA A 115 -0.92 15.72 2.81
C ALA A 115 -1.58 15.40 1.47
N ILE A 116 -2.90 15.56 1.40
CA ILE A 116 -3.63 15.46 0.12
C ILE A 116 -3.42 16.79 -0.61
N MET A 117 -2.71 16.75 -1.74
CA MET A 117 -2.46 17.92 -2.58
C MET A 117 -3.67 18.20 -3.48
N THR A 118 -4.15 17.16 -4.19
CA THR A 118 -5.31 17.27 -5.08
C THR A 118 -6.07 15.94 -5.13
N VAL A 119 -7.38 16.03 -5.34
CA VAL A 119 -8.25 14.89 -5.61
C VAL A 119 -8.88 15.09 -6.99
N ASP A 120 -8.63 14.18 -7.91
CA ASP A 120 -9.18 14.20 -9.26
C ASP A 120 -10.26 13.13 -9.39
N ALA A 121 -11.52 13.55 -9.31
CA ALA A 121 -12.66 12.64 -9.36
C ALA A 121 -12.92 12.05 -10.76
N SER A 122 -12.51 12.73 -11.84
CA SER A 122 -12.64 12.21 -13.20
C SER A 122 -11.75 10.99 -13.42
N GLU A 123 -10.50 11.08 -12.97
CA GLU A 123 -9.51 10.00 -13.12
C GLU A 123 -9.48 9.05 -11.93
N SER A 124 -10.25 9.35 -10.87
CA SER A 124 -10.20 8.67 -9.59
C SER A 124 -8.78 8.62 -9.00
N VAL A 125 -8.08 9.76 -9.02
CA VAL A 125 -6.68 9.87 -8.57
C VAL A 125 -6.56 10.77 -7.33
N ILE A 126 -5.85 10.28 -6.32
CA ILE A 126 -5.41 11.07 -5.17
C ILE A 126 -3.93 11.38 -5.33
N LYS A 127 -3.56 12.67 -5.24
CA LYS A 127 -2.15 13.11 -5.20
C LYS A 127 -1.76 13.42 -3.77
N LEU A 128 -0.75 12.70 -3.27
CA LEU A 128 -0.20 12.82 -1.94
C LEU A 128 1.20 13.44 -2.00
N VAL A 129 1.48 14.37 -1.10
CA VAL A 129 2.80 15.00 -0.95
C VAL A 129 3.26 14.88 0.49
N GLY A 130 4.56 15.03 0.72
CA GLY A 130 5.09 15.03 2.08
C GLY A 130 4.80 16.34 2.80
N HIS A 131 4.50 16.24 4.09
CA HIS A 131 4.34 17.36 5.00
C HIS A 131 5.51 17.40 5.99
N SER A 132 6.15 18.56 6.13
CA SER A 132 7.22 18.75 7.11
C SER A 132 6.59 18.98 8.49
N LEU A 133 6.97 18.15 9.47
CA LEU A 133 6.51 18.35 10.85
C LEU A 133 7.08 19.63 11.47
N GLN A 134 8.15 20.20 10.92
CA GLN A 134 8.78 21.43 11.44
C GLN A 134 7.91 22.67 11.21
N ASP A 135 6.97 22.63 10.26
CA ASP A 135 6.11 23.77 9.95
C ASP A 135 4.97 23.93 10.98
N ALA A 136 4.68 22.89 11.77
CA ALA A 136 3.60 22.92 12.76
C ALA A 136 3.93 23.72 14.03
N GLU A 137 5.22 24.00 14.30
CA GLU A 137 5.66 24.75 15.49
C GLU A 137 5.85 26.25 15.22
N ARG A 138 5.80 26.70 13.96
CA ARG A 138 5.82 28.12 13.60
C ARG A 138 4.42 28.70 13.71
N ASP A 139 3.94 28.77 14.95
CA ASP A 139 2.65 29.32 15.28
C ASP A 139 2.61 30.85 15.08
N SER A 140 1.74 31.24 14.15
CA SER A 140 0.75 32.33 14.26
C SER A 140 1.14 33.82 14.28
N ASN A 141 2.38 34.23 14.03
CA ASN A 141 2.71 35.66 13.91
C ASN A 141 3.50 35.95 12.63
N ASP A 142 2.86 36.03 11.47
CA ASP A 142 3.23 37.07 10.50
C ASP A 142 2.17 37.28 9.42
N ASP A 143 1.99 38.56 9.14
CA ASP A 143 0.92 39.20 8.39
C ASP A 143 1.15 39.02 6.88
N PHE A 144 0.12 38.54 6.18
CA PHE A 144 -0.15 38.67 4.75
C PHE A 144 1.03 39.04 3.83
N ASP A 145 1.75 38.04 3.29
CA ASP A 145 2.31 38.18 1.93
C ASP A 145 1.98 36.96 1.08
N GLN A 146 1.14 37.19 0.08
CA GLN A 146 0.52 36.18 -0.78
C GLN A 146 1.48 35.72 -1.88
N GLY A 147 1.79 34.43 -1.93
CA GLY A 147 2.13 33.79 -3.21
C GLY A 147 3.44 32.99 -3.28
N SER A 148 4.12 32.71 -2.16
CA SER A 148 5.23 31.73 -2.22
C SER A 148 4.65 30.34 -2.52
N ALA A 149 5.02 29.76 -3.66
CA ALA A 149 4.73 28.38 -4.01
C ALA A 149 5.06 27.49 -2.81
N GLN A 150 4.05 26.86 -2.21
CA GLN A 150 4.21 26.05 -1.01
C GLN A 150 5.14 24.87 -1.35
N GLU A 151 6.38 24.94 -0.88
CA GLU A 151 7.38 23.91 -1.14
C GLU A 151 7.00 22.66 -0.33
N HIS A 152 6.43 21.66 -1.01
CA HIS A 152 6.06 20.41 -0.37
C HIS A 152 7.31 19.56 -0.10
N SER A 153 7.35 18.92 1.07
CA SER A 153 8.40 17.94 1.37
C SER A 153 8.23 16.68 0.54
N PRO A 154 9.31 15.97 0.19
CA PRO A 154 9.17 14.69 -0.50
C PRO A 154 8.54 13.63 0.42
N VAL A 155 7.75 12.74 -0.17
CA VAL A 155 7.19 11.55 0.47
C VAL A 155 8.32 10.55 0.74
N ALA A 156 8.56 10.24 2.01
CA ALA A 156 9.50 9.19 2.39
C ALA A 156 8.82 7.82 2.29
N VAL A 157 9.39 6.93 1.48
CA VAL A 157 8.94 5.55 1.32
C VAL A 157 10.02 4.62 1.85
N VAL A 158 9.65 3.65 2.66
CA VAL A 158 10.54 2.59 3.15
C VAL A 158 10.19 1.31 2.41
N VAL A 159 11.12 0.80 1.63
CA VAL A 159 11.02 -0.48 0.93
C VAL A 159 11.65 -1.56 1.81
N LEU A 160 10.91 -2.62 2.06
CA LEU A 160 11.32 -3.78 2.84
C LEU A 160 11.88 -4.83 1.89
N LEU A 161 13.15 -5.21 2.11
CA LEU A 161 13.85 -6.18 1.28
C LEU A 161 13.71 -7.60 1.86
N PRO A 162 13.79 -8.65 1.02
CA PRO A 162 13.66 -10.04 1.47
C PRO A 162 14.74 -10.49 2.48
N ASP A 163 15.89 -9.84 2.50
CA ASP A 163 16.99 -10.10 3.43
C ASP A 163 16.79 -9.46 4.82
N GLY A 164 15.63 -8.83 5.05
CA GLY A 164 15.30 -8.13 6.29
C GLY A 164 15.89 -6.73 6.37
N GLN A 165 16.61 -6.26 5.35
CA GLN A 165 17.05 -4.88 5.26
C GLN A 165 15.92 -3.97 4.76
N TRP A 166 16.14 -2.66 4.86
CA TRP A 166 15.23 -1.68 4.30
C TRP A 166 15.98 -0.61 3.51
N LEU A 167 15.34 -0.13 2.44
CA LEU A 167 15.79 0.99 1.64
C LEU A 167 14.84 2.16 1.83
N SER A 168 15.36 3.33 2.21
CA SER A 168 14.56 4.56 2.23
C SER A 168 14.74 5.32 0.93
N THR A 169 13.64 5.58 0.23
CA THR A 169 13.60 6.45 -0.94
C THR A 169 12.69 7.65 -0.70
N ARG A 170 12.86 8.70 -1.51
CA ARG A 170 12.09 9.94 -1.44
C ARG A 170 11.43 10.20 -2.78
N LEU A 171 10.11 10.31 -2.77
CA LEU A 171 9.33 10.64 -3.95
C LEU A 171 8.87 12.10 -3.86
N PRO A 172 8.90 12.88 -4.95
CA PRO A 172 8.38 14.26 -4.92
C PRO A 172 6.87 14.29 -4.62
N LYS A 173 6.14 13.28 -5.10
CA LYS A 173 4.71 13.06 -4.87
C LYS A 173 4.39 11.58 -5.04
N LEU A 174 3.27 11.16 -4.51
CA LEU A 174 2.71 9.82 -4.65
C LEU A 174 1.30 9.95 -5.22
N GLU A 175 1.07 9.39 -6.41
CA GLU A 175 -0.25 9.44 -7.07
C GLU A 175 -0.89 8.05 -7.06
N LEU A 176 -2.06 7.94 -6.43
CA LEU A 176 -2.81 6.69 -6.30
C LEU A 176 -4.09 6.78 -7.14
N LYS A 177 -4.23 5.89 -8.12
CA LYS A 177 -5.44 5.74 -8.94
C LYS A 177 -6.28 4.59 -8.43
N PHE A 178 -7.56 4.85 -8.23
CA PHE A 178 -8.53 3.90 -7.70
C PHE A 178 -9.40 3.34 -8.83
N PRO A 179 -9.94 2.12 -8.66
CA PRO A 179 -10.88 1.52 -9.61
C PRO A 179 -12.15 2.36 -9.85
N SER A 180 -12.57 3.12 -8.84
CA SER A 180 -13.76 3.98 -8.91
C SER A 180 -13.62 5.25 -8.07
N ALA A 181 -14.41 6.27 -8.42
CA ALA A 181 -14.48 7.52 -7.66
C ALA A 181 -15.10 7.33 -6.27
N GLU A 182 -15.99 6.34 -6.11
CA GLU A 182 -16.59 6.00 -4.81
C GLU A 182 -15.52 5.49 -3.84
N GLU A 183 -14.74 4.49 -4.26
CA GLU A 183 -13.63 3.96 -3.46
C GLU A 183 -12.61 5.05 -3.14
N MET A 184 -12.25 5.88 -4.13
CA MET A 184 -11.38 7.04 -3.92
C MET A 184 -11.92 7.97 -2.82
N ASN A 185 -13.21 8.30 -2.83
CA ASN A 185 -13.81 9.20 -1.84
C ASN A 185 -13.81 8.59 -0.43
N GLU A 186 -14.01 7.28 -0.31
CA GLU A 186 -13.86 6.58 0.97
C GLU A 186 -12.42 6.68 1.49
N TRP A 187 -11.42 6.51 0.63
CA TRP A 187 -10.00 6.67 0.97
C TRP A 187 -9.68 8.08 1.43
N VAL A 188 -10.15 9.11 0.71
CA VAL A 188 -10.02 10.52 1.11
C VAL A 188 -10.63 10.74 2.49
N ALA A 189 -11.85 10.27 2.72
CA ALA A 189 -12.54 10.43 4.00
C ALA A 189 -11.78 9.76 5.16
N LYS A 190 -11.22 8.56 4.94
CA LYS A 190 -10.44 7.83 5.94
C LYS A 190 -9.10 8.49 6.25
N LEU A 191 -8.39 8.96 5.23
CA LEU A 191 -7.13 9.68 5.39
C LEU A 191 -7.34 10.98 6.18
N ILE A 192 -8.36 11.77 5.82
CA ILE A 192 -8.69 13.03 6.49
C ILE A 192 -9.13 12.82 7.95
N ARG A 193 -9.96 11.81 8.23
CA ARG A 193 -10.46 11.52 9.59
C ARG A 193 -9.42 10.84 10.48
N GLY A 194 -8.47 10.12 9.89
CA GLY A 194 -7.47 9.34 10.59
C GLY A 194 -6.14 10.08 10.71
N PRO A 195 -5.06 9.55 10.10
CA PRO A 195 -3.69 10.00 10.37
C PRO A 195 -3.41 11.44 9.94
N LEU A 196 -4.19 12.02 9.02
CA LEU A 196 -4.05 13.42 8.62
C LEU A 196 -4.77 14.38 9.57
N SER A 197 -5.68 13.89 10.41
CA SER A 197 -6.46 14.70 11.34
C SER A 197 -5.68 15.09 12.58
N CYS A 198 -4.57 14.40 12.87
CA CYS A 198 -3.81 14.57 14.08
C CYS A 198 -3.17 15.97 14.13
N LYS A 199 -3.90 16.95 14.67
CA LYS A 199 -3.28 18.06 15.41
C LYS A 199 -2.49 17.40 16.52
N THR A 200 -1.17 17.31 16.33
CA THR A 200 -0.25 16.68 17.27
C THR A 200 -0.41 17.36 18.62
N HIS A 201 -1.24 16.79 19.50
CA HIS A 201 -1.14 17.09 20.92
C HIS A 201 0.20 16.49 21.35
N ALA A 202 1.25 17.32 21.36
CA ALA A 202 2.56 16.95 21.86
C ALA A 202 2.39 16.33 23.25
N LEU A 203 2.77 15.05 23.39
CA LEU A 203 2.90 14.36 24.67
C LEU A 203 4.25 14.72 25.30
#